data_AF-X1PMH6-F1
#
_entry.id   AF-X1PMH6-F1
#
_cell.length_a   1.000
_cell.length_b   1.000
_cell.length_c   1.000
_cell.angle_alpha   90.00
_cell.angle_beta   90.00
_cell.angle_gamma   90.00
#
_symmetry.space_group_name_H-M   'P 1'
#
loop_
_entity.id
_entity.type
_entity.pdbx_description
1 polymer ?
#
loop_
_entity_poly.entity_id
_entity_poly.type
_entity_poly.pdbx_seq_one_letter_code
_entity_poly.pdbx_strand_id
1 'polypeptide(L)' 'MVTDESKRTTIAISERSKEGLDSVKHPGQTYDGVIQELIESWKKVKEEEAARLEKRS' A
#
# COMPACT_ATOMS: atom_id res chain seq x y z
N MET A 1 -15.50 -21.46 7.01
CA MET A 1 -14.36 -20.86 6.28
C MET A 1 -14.94 -19.72 5.48
N VAL A 2 -14.66 -18.47 5.87
CA VAL A 2 -15.09 -17.32 5.06
C VAL A 2 -14.08 -17.26 3.92
N THR A 3 -14.42 -17.81 2.76
CA THR A 3 -13.65 -17.56 1.55
C THR A 3 -13.88 -16.09 1.22
N ASP A 4 -12.97 -15.22 1.64
CA ASP A 4 -12.85 -13.90 1.06
C ASP A 4 -12.58 -14.13 -0.43
N GLU A 5 -13.62 -14.06 -1.24
CA GLU A 5 -13.48 -14.04 -2.69
C GLU A 5 -12.79 -12.72 -3.02
N SER A 6 -11.46 -12.71 -2.98
CA SER A 6 -10.67 -11.52 -3.27
C SER A 6 -11.01 -11.06 -4.68
N LYS A 7 -11.93 -10.09 -4.76
CA LYS A 7 -12.47 -9.59 -6.02
C LYS A 7 -11.33 -8.91 -6.75
N ARG A 8 -10.88 -9.53 -7.84
CA ARG A 8 -9.90 -8.91 -8.74
C ARG A 8 -10.53 -7.70 -9.38
N THR A 9 -9.87 -6.55 -9.24
CA THR A 9 -10.21 -5.32 -9.94
C THR A 9 -9.04 -4.88 -10.79
N THR A 10 -9.33 -4.17 -11.88
CA THR A 10 -8.28 -3.58 -12.74
C THR A 10 -8.15 -2.11 -12.40
N ILE A 11 -6.91 -1.65 -12.18
CA ILE A 11 -6.58 -0.23 -12.04
C ILE A 11 -5.69 0.19 -13.21
N ALA A 12 -5.97 1.36 -13.77
CA ALA A 12 -5.09 1.97 -14.75
C ALA A 12 -4.00 2.75 -14.01
N ILE A 13 -2.74 2.51 -14.35
CA ILE A 13 -1.59 3.25 -13.83
C ILE A 13 -0.70 3.71 -14.96
N SER A 14 0.04 4.80 -14.75
CA SER A 14 1.02 5.28 -15.72
C SER A 14 2.24 4.36 -15.78
N GLU A 15 2.98 4.39 -16.89
CA GLU A 15 4.24 3.66 -17.04
C GLU A 15 5.23 4.04 -15.93
N ARG A 16 5.37 5.34 -15.64
CA ARG A 16 6.17 5.86 -14.54
C ARG A 16 5.79 5.29 -13.18
N SER A 17 4.49 5.13 -12.93
CA SER A 17 4.00 4.52 -11.68
C SER A 17 4.36 3.05 -11.60
N LYS A 18 4.27 2.32 -12.72
CA LYS A 18 4.69 0.92 -12.80
C LYS A 18 6.20 0.78 -12.57
N GLU A 19 7.02 1.60 -13.20
CA GLU A 19 8.48 1.63 -12.95
C GLU A 19 8.80 1.91 -11.48
N GLY A 20 8.06 2.84 -10.87
CA GLY A 20 8.13 3.10 -9.43
C GLY A 20 7.85 1.84 -8.61
N LEU A 21 6.75 1.13 -8.90
CA LEU A 21 6.41 -0.13 -8.23
C LEU A 21 7.48 -1.20 -8.47
N ASP A 22 7.99 -1.37 -9.68
CA ASP A 22 9.05 -2.33 -10.00
C ASP A 22 10.36 -2.04 -9.25
N SER A 23 10.67 -0.76 -9.00
CA SER A 23 11.89 -0.38 -8.27
C SER A 23 11.85 -0.70 -6.77
N VAL A 24 10.66 -0.77 -6.18
CA VAL A 24 10.47 -1.04 -4.75
C VAL A 24 10.01 -2.46 -4.44
N LYS A 25 9.52 -3.18 -5.45
CA LYS A 25 9.01 -4.54 -5.30
C LYS A 25 10.14 -5.53 -5.03
N HIS A 26 9.93 -6.47 -4.11
CA HIS A 26 10.86 -7.57 -3.89
C HIS A 26 10.81 -8.63 -5.01
N PRO A 27 11.92 -9.36 -5.26
CA PRO A 27 11.91 -10.49 -6.18
C PRO A 27 10.82 -11.51 -5.81
N GLY A 28 10.00 -11.89 -6.79
CA GLY A 28 8.89 -12.84 -6.59
C GLY A 28 7.61 -12.27 -5.96
N GLN A 29 7.62 -11.01 -5.52
CA GLN A 29 6.44 -10.37 -4.97
C GLN A 29 5.43 -9.97 -6.06
N THR A 30 4.14 -9.91 -5.72
CA THR A 30 3.08 -9.43 -6.63
C THR A 30 2.92 -7.91 -6.53
N TYR A 31 2.34 -7.28 -7.56
CA TYR A 31 1.97 -5.86 -7.47
C TYR A 31 0.93 -5.62 -6.36
N ASP A 32 0.02 -6.56 -6.14
CA ASP A 32 -0.96 -6.48 -5.05
C ASP A 32 -0.27 -6.45 -3.68
N GLY A 33 0.73 -7.33 -3.45
CA GLY A 33 1.47 -7.37 -2.20
C GLY A 33 2.21 -6.06 -1.91
N VAL A 34 2.93 -5.51 -2.89
CA VAL A 34 3.63 -4.22 -2.70
C VAL A 34 2.65 -3.06 -2.50
N ILE A 35 1.49 -3.07 -3.17
CA ILE A 35 0.44 -2.06 -2.96
C ILE A 35 -0.11 -2.14 -1.53
N GLN A 36 -0.35 -3.35 -1.00
CA GLN A 36 -0.80 -3.53 0.38
C GLN A 36 0.23 -3.00 1.38
N GLU A 37 1.51 -3.36 1.23
CA GLU A 37 2.57 -2.87 2.12
C GLU A 37 2.70 -1.34 2.10
N LEU A 38 2.56 -0.72 0.92
CA LEU A 38 2.55 0.74 0.78
C LEU A 38 1.35 1.37 1.48
N ILE A 39 0.16 0.76 1.37
CA ILE A 39 -1.06 1.23 2.05
C ILE A 39 -0.90 1.14 3.58
N GLU A 40 -0.40 0.02 4.09
CA GLU A 40 -0.17 -0.16 5.53
C GLU A 40 0.87 0.82 6.07
N SER A 41 1.96 1.00 5.34
CA SER A 41 3.00 1.98 5.69
C SER A 41 2.44 3.40 5.75
N TRP A 42 1.60 3.79 4.78
CA TRP A 42 0.97 5.11 4.76
C TRP A 42 -0.01 5.31 5.92
N LYS A 43 -0.83 4.29 6.23
CA LYS A 43 -1.74 4.32 7.39
C LYS A 43 -0.98 4.53 8.68
N LYS A 44 0.09 3.78 8.89
CA LYS A 44 0.94 3.90 10.07
C LYS A 44 1.52 5.31 10.23
N VAL A 45 2.05 5.89 9.14
CA VAL A 45 2.55 7.27 9.15
C VAL A 45 1.44 8.24 9.55
N LYS A 46 0.24 8.09 9.02
CA LYS A 46 -0.91 8.94 9.36
C LYS A 46 -1.32 8.82 10.83
N GLU A 47 -1.32 7.62 11.38
CA GLU A 47 -1.60 7.37 12.80
C GLU A 47 -0.53 8.01 13.69
N GLU A 48 0.75 7.90 13.31
CA GLU A 48 1.85 8.54 14.03
C GLU A 48 1.78 10.07 13.96
N GLU A 49 1.42 10.65 12.81
CA GLU A 49 1.19 12.09 12.67
C GLU A 49 0.04 12.57 13.56
N ALA A 50 -1.09 11.85 13.57
CA ALA A 50 -2.25 12.18 14.41
C ALA A 50 -1.89 12.14 15.90
N ALA A 51 -1.22 11.06 16.34
CA ALA A 51 -0.79 10.92 17.73
C ALA A 51 0.21 12.01 18.17
N ARG A 52 1.02 12.55 17.26
CA ARG A 52 1.92 13.68 17.55
C ARG A 52 1.17 15.00 17.68
N LEU A 53 0.09 15.20 16.93
CA LEU A 53 -0.74 16.41 17.02
C LEU A 53 -1.57 16.44 18.31
N GLU A 54 -2.11 15.30 18.74
CA GLU A 54 -2.84 15.18 20.01
C GLU A 54 -1.95 15.46 21.22
N LYS A 55 -0.68 15.03 21.21
CA LYS A 55 0.27 15.30 22.30
C LYS A 55 0.74 16.76 22.40
N ARG A 56 0.41 17.60 21.42
CA ARG A 56 0.80 19.00 21.35
C ARG A 56 -0.36 19.96 21.69
N SER A 57 -1.59 19.45 21.81
CA SER A 57 -2.77 20.18 22.26
C SER A 57 -3.00 19.98 23.75
#